data_AF-A0AAN8TN01-F1
#
_entry.id   AF-A0AAN8TN01-F1
#
_cell.length_a   1.000
_cell.length_b   1.000
_cell.length_c   1.000
_cell.angle_alpha   90.00
_cell.angle_beta   90.00
_cell.angle_gamma   90.00
#
_symmetry.space_group_name_H-M   'P 1'
#
loop_
_entity.id
_entity.type
_entity.pdbx_description
1 polymer ?
#
loop_
_entity_poly.entity_id
_entity_poly.type
_entity_poly.pdbx_seq_one_letter_code
_entity_poly.pdbx_strand_id
1 'polypeptide(L)'
;MGRTFTGLGINESSSAFSDSNNDRSGEFPTTSSQSRRLLIACASDNYNFDELIQQLFPDLESNSIDVQKQAAMEIRLLAKNKSENRLKIARVGAIKPLILLISSTDLQLQEYGVTTVLNLSLCDENNKLIAELGAIKPLVRALKIGNSTAKENSACALL
;
A
#
# COMPACT_ATOMS: atom_id res chain seq x y z
N MET A 1 15.56 -6.58 67.08
CA MET A 1 16.43 -7.78 67.00
C MET A 1 15.98 -8.61 65.81
N GLY A 2 16.93 -9.17 65.05
CA GLY A 2 16.76 -9.83 63.74
C GLY A 2 15.69 -10.93 63.66
N ARG A 3 15.28 -11.36 62.47
CA ARG A 3 16.08 -12.24 61.59
C ARG A 3 15.75 -12.07 60.10
N THR A 4 16.77 -12.32 59.31
CA THR A 4 16.87 -12.31 57.84
C THR A 4 16.70 -13.71 57.24
N PHE A 5 16.20 -13.75 55.98
CA PHE A 5 16.43 -14.74 54.89
C PHE A 5 15.95 -16.21 55.09
N THR A 6 15.43 -16.98 54.11
CA THR A 6 15.53 -17.02 52.63
C THR A 6 14.53 -18.07 52.07
N GLY A 7 14.05 -17.87 50.83
CA GLY A 7 13.70 -18.92 49.82
C GLY A 7 12.41 -19.74 50.05
N LEU A 8 11.59 -20.12 49.08
CA LEU A 8 11.59 -20.15 47.61
C LEU A 8 10.11 -19.95 47.21
N GLY A 9 9.76 -19.04 46.31
CA GLY A 9 9.76 -19.34 44.87
C GLY A 9 8.42 -19.92 44.41
N ILE A 10 7.32 -19.17 44.53
CA ILE A 10 6.06 -19.46 43.82
C ILE A 10 5.81 -18.27 42.90
N ASN A 11 6.13 -18.44 41.62
CA ASN A 11 5.85 -17.45 40.60
C ASN A 11 4.53 -17.84 39.93
N GLU A 12 3.43 -17.28 40.42
CA GLU A 12 2.16 -17.32 39.69
C GLU A 12 1.60 -15.91 39.51
N SER A 13 1.26 -15.65 38.24
CA SER A 13 0.27 -14.69 37.76
C SER A 13 0.60 -13.20 37.89
N SER A 14 1.30 -12.69 36.87
CA SER A 14 1.04 -11.32 36.40
C SER A 14 0.87 -11.32 34.88
N SER A 15 -0.41 -11.36 34.51
CA SER A 15 -1.08 -10.73 33.38
C SER A 15 -0.28 -10.08 32.25
N ALA A 16 -0.80 -10.34 31.04
CA ALA A 16 -0.96 -9.40 29.93
C ALA A 16 0.21 -9.23 28.96
N PHE A 17 0.40 -10.24 28.12
CA PHE A 17 0.71 -9.99 26.70
C PHE A 17 -0.31 -10.77 25.87
N SER A 18 -1.47 -10.15 25.64
CA SER A 18 -2.40 -10.61 24.61
C SER A 18 -1.76 -10.36 23.26
N ASP A 19 -1.51 -11.45 22.54
CA ASP A 19 -1.09 -11.48 21.16
C ASP A 19 -2.02 -10.62 20.30
N SER A 20 -1.54 -9.44 19.91
CA SER A 20 -2.12 -8.66 18.82
C SER A 20 -1.40 -9.02 17.53
N ASN A 21 -1.49 -10.30 17.14
CA ASN A 21 -1.33 -10.68 15.75
C ASN A 21 -2.61 -10.24 15.03
N ASN A 22 -2.63 -8.98 14.62
CA ASN A 22 -3.64 -8.47 13.72
C ASN A 22 -3.29 -8.93 12.29
N ASP A 23 -3.24 -10.25 12.11
CA ASP A 23 -3.20 -10.87 10.79
C ASP A 23 -4.64 -10.84 10.27
N ARG A 24 -5.09 -9.66 9.86
CA ARG A 24 -6.22 -9.56 8.95
C ARG A 24 -5.69 -9.84 7.56
N SER A 25 -5.49 -11.14 7.30
CA SER A 25 -5.77 -11.74 6.01
C SER A 25 -7.24 -11.46 5.67
N GLY A 26 -7.51 -10.21 5.25
CA GLY A 26 -8.76 -9.86 4.61
C GLY A 26 -8.93 -10.84 3.45
N GLU A 27 -9.95 -11.67 3.56
CA GLU A 27 -10.36 -12.67 2.60
C GLU A 27 -10.21 -12.11 1.18
N PHE A 28 -9.32 -12.69 0.37
CA PHE A 28 -9.28 -12.40 -1.05
C PHE A 28 -10.47 -13.11 -1.70
N PRO A 29 -11.45 -12.39 -2.29
CA PRO A 29 -12.47 -13.03 -3.07
C PRO A 29 -11.81 -13.61 -4.33
N THR A 30 -12.02 -14.91 -4.50
CA THR A 30 -11.91 -15.71 -5.73
C THR A 30 -10.54 -15.76 -6.44
N THR A 31 -10.12 -17.00 -6.71
CA THR A 31 -9.08 -17.36 -7.67
C THR A 31 -9.51 -16.95 -9.08
N SER A 32 -9.51 -15.66 -9.37
CA SER A 32 -9.74 -15.13 -10.70
C SER A 32 -8.47 -15.31 -11.54
N SER A 33 -8.62 -15.34 -12.86
CA SER A 33 -7.50 -15.25 -13.81
C SER A 33 -6.58 -14.06 -13.52
N GLN A 34 -7.09 -13.03 -12.85
CA GLN A 34 -6.37 -11.86 -12.36
C GLN A 34 -5.31 -12.20 -11.29
N SER A 35 -5.66 -12.99 -10.27
CA SER A 35 -4.71 -13.43 -9.24
C SER A 35 -3.56 -14.24 -9.83
N ARG A 36 -3.84 -14.99 -10.91
CA ARG A 36 -2.82 -15.72 -11.67
C ARG A 36 -1.91 -14.78 -12.47
N ARG A 37 -2.46 -13.73 -13.12
CA ARG A 37 -1.67 -12.72 -13.87
C ARG A 37 -0.71 -11.95 -12.96
N LEU A 38 -1.17 -11.53 -11.78
CA LEU A 38 -0.33 -10.86 -10.79
C LEU A 38 0.79 -11.77 -10.26
N LEU A 39 0.47 -13.04 -9.97
CA LEU A 39 1.47 -14.02 -9.53
C LEU A 39 2.57 -14.20 -10.58
N ILE A 40 2.20 -14.33 -11.85
CA ILE A 40 3.15 -14.45 -12.97
C ILE A 40 3.97 -13.16 -13.11
N ALA A 41 3.37 -11.98 -13.03
CA ALA A 41 4.10 -10.71 -13.12
C ALA A 41 5.10 -10.52 -11.96
N CYS A 42 4.80 -11.05 -10.78
CA CYS A 42 5.75 -11.05 -9.66
C CYS A 42 6.89 -12.08 -9.84
N ALA A 43 6.61 -13.19 -10.54
CA ALA A 43 7.52 -14.33 -10.70
C ALA A 43 8.39 -14.30 -11.98
N SER A 44 7.98 -13.60 -13.04
CA SER A 44 8.70 -13.59 -14.33
C SER A 44 9.69 -12.42 -14.45
N ASP A 45 10.81 -12.71 -15.11
CA ASP A 45 11.84 -11.72 -15.46
C ASP A 45 11.33 -10.77 -16.55
N ASN A 46 10.84 -9.61 -16.10
CA ASN A 46 10.65 -8.35 -16.82
C ASN A 46 9.73 -8.27 -18.05
N TYR A 47 9.57 -9.29 -18.89
CA TYR A 47 8.80 -9.17 -20.15
C TYR A 47 7.28 -9.06 -19.93
N ASN A 48 6.76 -9.65 -18.86
CA ASN A 48 5.32 -9.61 -18.53
C ASN A 48 4.91 -8.37 -17.72
N PHE A 49 5.88 -7.63 -17.16
CA PHE A 49 5.59 -6.49 -16.30
C PHE A 49 5.18 -5.25 -17.10
N ASP A 50 5.96 -4.92 -18.12
CA ASP A 50 5.74 -3.69 -18.90
C ASP A 50 4.42 -3.76 -19.68
N GLU A 51 4.06 -4.93 -20.22
CA GLU A 51 2.77 -5.16 -20.87
C GLU A 51 1.60 -5.04 -19.87
N LEU A 52 1.73 -5.64 -18.69
CA LEU A 52 0.71 -5.54 -17.65
C LEU A 52 0.48 -4.08 -17.23
N ILE A 53 1.55 -3.33 -16.98
CA ILE A 53 1.42 -1.93 -16.59
C ILE A 53 0.81 -1.08 -17.72
N GLN A 54 1.13 -1.36 -18.99
CA GLN A 54 0.50 -0.68 -20.13
C GLN A 54 -1.00 -1.00 -20.23
N GLN A 55 -1.42 -2.21 -19.85
CA GLN A 55 -2.85 -2.57 -19.81
C GLN A 55 -3.58 -1.91 -18.63
N LEU A 56 -2.93 -1.79 -17.47
CA LEU A 56 -3.55 -1.20 -16.28
C LEU A 56 -3.63 0.32 -16.32
N PHE A 57 -2.78 0.99 -17.11
CA PHE A 57 -2.73 2.45 -17.16
C PHE A 57 -4.07 3.08 -17.64
N PRO A 58 -4.68 2.66 -18.78
CA PRO A 58 -5.98 3.15 -19.19
C PRO A 58 -7.09 2.89 -18.17
N ASP A 59 -7.00 1.79 -17.42
CA ASP A 59 -7.99 1.40 -16.42
C ASP A 59 -8.00 2.35 -15.21
N LEU A 60 -6.87 3.01 -14.89
CA LEU A 60 -6.83 4.07 -13.86
C LEU A 60 -7.65 5.31 -14.26
N GLU A 61 -7.82 5.55 -15.55
CA GLU A 61 -8.57 6.69 -16.10
C GLU A 61 -9.99 6.31 -16.53
N SER A 62 -10.41 5.07 -16.26
CA SER A 62 -11.76 4.59 -16.56
C SER A 62 -12.85 5.38 -15.82
N ASN A 63 -14.02 5.49 -16.45
CA ASN A 63 -15.22 6.06 -15.81
C ASN A 63 -15.86 5.13 -14.76
N SER A 64 -15.37 3.88 -14.63
CA SER A 64 -15.87 2.92 -13.65
C SER A 64 -14.96 2.87 -12.42
N ILE A 65 -15.52 3.19 -11.26
CA ILE A 65 -14.82 3.11 -9.96
C ILE A 65 -14.29 1.69 -9.70
N ASP A 66 -15.03 0.66 -10.08
CA ASP A 66 -14.61 -0.74 -9.87
C ASP A 66 -13.39 -1.10 -10.72
N VAL A 67 -13.34 -0.61 -11.97
CA VAL A 67 -12.19 -0.79 -12.86
C VAL A 67 -10.97 -0.04 -12.32
N GLN A 68 -11.15 1.21 -11.88
CA GLN A 68 -10.08 1.99 -11.26
C GLN A 68 -9.54 1.34 -9.98
N LYS A 69 -10.43 0.81 -9.13
CA LYS A 69 -10.04 0.09 -7.90
C LYS A 69 -9.22 -1.14 -8.22
N GLN A 70 -9.66 -1.92 -9.20
CA GLN A 70 -8.95 -3.12 -9.61
C GLN A 70 -7.55 -2.76 -10.12
N ALA A 71 -7.43 -1.80 -11.04
CA ALA A 71 -6.14 -1.37 -11.55
C ALA A 71 -5.23 -0.79 -10.46
N ALA A 72 -5.75 0.08 -9.59
CA ALA A 72 -5.00 0.65 -8.49
C ALA A 72 -4.52 -0.43 -7.50
N MET A 73 -5.36 -1.42 -7.20
CA MET A 73 -4.98 -2.56 -6.35
C MET A 73 -3.84 -3.37 -6.96
N GLU A 74 -3.93 -3.67 -8.26
CA GLU A 74 -2.90 -4.43 -8.99
C GLU A 74 -1.55 -3.68 -8.99
N ILE A 75 -1.55 -2.40 -9.34
CA ILE A 75 -0.34 -1.56 -9.33
C ILE A 75 0.23 -1.42 -7.91
N ARG A 76 -0.61 -1.29 -6.89
CA ARG A 76 -0.19 -1.25 -5.47
C ARG A 76 0.62 -2.48 -5.09
N LEU A 77 0.15 -3.68 -5.48
CA LEU A 77 0.83 -4.94 -5.21
C LEU A 77 2.16 -5.03 -5.95
N LEU A 78 2.19 -4.60 -7.22
CA LEU A 78 3.40 -4.56 -8.04
C LEU A 78 4.47 -3.63 -7.43
N ALA A 79 4.09 -2.45 -6.95
CA ALA A 79 4.99 -1.49 -6.31
C ALA A 79 5.51 -1.96 -4.93
N LYS A 80 4.71 -2.75 -4.20
CA LYS A 80 5.09 -3.28 -2.87
C LYS A 80 6.26 -4.27 -2.97
N ASN A 81 6.25 -5.13 -3.98
CA ASN A 81 7.06 -6.36 -3.99
C ASN A 81 8.52 -6.16 -4.45
N LYS A 82 8.79 -5.27 -5.42
CA LYS A 82 10.14 -5.07 -5.97
C LYS A 82 10.44 -3.59 -6.16
N SER A 83 11.64 -3.15 -5.79
CA SER A 83 12.08 -1.76 -5.99
C SER A 83 12.12 -1.38 -7.48
N GLU A 84 12.60 -2.29 -8.33
CA GLU A 84 12.64 -2.11 -9.79
C GLU A 84 11.27 -1.78 -10.39
N ASN A 85 10.20 -2.39 -9.86
CA ASN A 85 8.83 -2.14 -10.32
C ASN A 85 8.42 -0.69 -10.07
N ARG A 86 8.86 -0.09 -8.95
CA ARG A 86 8.51 1.29 -8.57
C ARG A 86 9.00 2.28 -9.62
N LEU A 87 10.22 2.09 -10.11
CA LEU A 87 10.80 2.95 -11.14
C LEU A 87 10.13 2.74 -12.50
N LYS A 88 9.78 1.49 -12.84
CA LYS A 88 9.07 1.19 -14.09
C LYS A 88 7.65 1.78 -14.10
N ILE A 89 6.92 1.67 -13.00
CA ILE A 89 5.58 2.28 -12.83
C ILE A 89 5.67 3.81 -12.99
N ALA A 90 6.72 4.43 -12.45
CA ALA A 90 6.94 5.85 -12.65
C ALA A 90 7.20 6.20 -14.12
N ARG A 91 8.06 5.43 -14.80
CA ARG A 91 8.45 5.66 -16.21
C ARG A 91 7.30 5.55 -17.21
N VAL A 92 6.30 4.70 -16.95
CA VAL A 92 5.10 4.62 -17.81
C VAL A 92 4.10 5.76 -17.57
N GLY A 93 4.38 6.66 -16.62
CA GLY A 93 3.53 7.83 -16.34
C GLY A 93 2.38 7.58 -15.37
N ALA A 94 2.32 6.43 -14.69
CA ALA A 94 1.19 6.08 -13.81
C ALA A 94 1.07 6.95 -12.55
N ILE A 95 2.13 7.68 -12.14
CA ILE A 95 2.12 8.51 -10.93
C ILE A 95 0.99 9.55 -10.97
N LYS A 96 0.77 10.24 -12.09
CA LYS A 96 -0.22 11.31 -12.16
C LYS A 96 -1.66 10.77 -12.01
N PRO A 97 -2.10 9.72 -12.75
CA PRO A 97 -3.39 9.08 -12.48
C PRO A 97 -3.54 8.61 -11.02
N LEU A 98 -2.52 7.98 -10.45
CA LEU A 98 -2.55 7.52 -9.05
C LEU A 98 -2.76 8.67 -8.05
N ILE A 99 -2.14 9.84 -8.28
CA ILE A 99 -2.36 11.05 -7.47
C ILE A 99 -3.81 11.54 -7.59
N LEU A 100 -4.41 11.47 -8.78
CA LEU A 100 -5.81 11.86 -8.97
C LEU A 100 -6.76 10.96 -8.18
N LEU A 101 -6.48 9.65 -8.10
CA LEU A 101 -7.29 8.70 -7.32
C LEU A 101 -7.32 9.02 -5.83
N ILE A 102 -6.27 9.64 -5.27
CA ILE A 102 -6.26 10.11 -3.87
C ILE A 102 -7.38 11.12 -3.60
N SER A 103 -7.83 11.85 -4.62
CA SER A 103 -8.92 12.82 -4.48
C SER A 103 -10.31 12.21 -4.61
N SER A 104 -10.42 10.90 -4.86
CA SER A 104 -11.70 10.19 -4.95
C SER A 104 -12.51 10.30 -3.66
N THR A 105 -13.84 10.33 -3.80
CA THR A 105 -14.79 10.22 -2.68
C THR A 105 -15.00 8.77 -2.25
N ASP A 106 -14.65 7.79 -3.09
CA ASP A 106 -14.62 6.40 -2.70
C ASP A 106 -13.38 6.14 -1.82
N LEU A 107 -13.62 5.77 -0.55
CA LEU A 107 -12.56 5.65 0.45
C LEU A 107 -11.57 4.53 0.13
N GLN A 108 -12.01 3.44 -0.51
CA GLN A 108 -11.13 2.33 -0.85
C GLN A 108 -10.24 2.68 -2.05
N LEU A 109 -10.81 3.35 -3.06
CA LEU A 109 -10.03 3.84 -4.20
C LEU A 109 -9.01 4.91 -3.76
N GLN A 110 -9.41 5.82 -2.88
CA GLN A 110 -8.51 6.78 -2.25
C GLN A 110 -7.37 6.07 -1.49
N GLU A 111 -7.68 5.09 -0.65
CA GLU A 111 -6.68 4.30 0.08
C GLU A 111 -5.69 3.62 -0.88
N TYR A 112 -6.17 3.02 -1.97
CA TYR A 112 -5.31 2.41 -2.97
C TYR A 112 -4.40 3.43 -3.65
N GLY A 113 -4.92 4.60 -4.00
CA GLY A 113 -4.09 5.71 -4.52
C GLY A 113 -2.99 6.11 -3.53
N VAL A 114 -3.36 6.37 -2.28
CA VAL A 114 -2.42 6.78 -1.22
C VAL A 114 -1.34 5.72 -1.00
N THR A 115 -1.76 4.47 -0.81
CA THR A 115 -0.84 3.37 -0.51
C THR A 115 0.10 3.09 -1.69
N THR A 116 -0.38 3.26 -2.92
CA THR A 116 0.48 3.12 -4.11
C THR A 116 1.50 4.24 -4.17
N VAL A 117 1.10 5.50 -3.95
CA VAL A 117 2.04 6.64 -3.91
C VAL A 117 3.08 6.46 -2.81
N LEU A 118 2.70 6.00 -1.61
CA LEU A 118 3.64 5.63 -0.55
C LEU A 118 4.62 4.54 -1.02
N ASN A 119 4.12 3.46 -1.62
CA ASN A 119 5.01 2.39 -2.10
C ASN A 119 5.99 2.88 -3.17
N LEU A 120 5.56 3.79 -4.05
CA LEU A 120 6.41 4.39 -5.07
C LEU A 120 7.46 5.36 -4.48
N SER A 121 7.15 6.04 -3.38
CA SER A 121 8.07 6.96 -2.69
C SER A 121 9.16 6.25 -1.88
N LEU A 122 9.03 4.93 -1.67
CA LEU A 122 10.12 4.10 -1.15
C LEU A 122 11.27 3.90 -2.17
N CYS A 123 11.25 4.62 -3.29
CA CYS A 123 12.31 4.70 -4.30
C CYS A 123 12.66 6.18 -4.44
N ASP A 124 13.85 6.58 -3.99
CA ASP A 124 14.22 8.00 -3.87
C ASP A 124 14.16 8.75 -5.20
N GLU A 125 14.43 8.05 -6.31
CA GLU A 125 14.34 8.58 -7.66
C GLU A 125 12.93 9.04 -8.04
N ASN A 126 11.89 8.50 -7.40
CA ASN A 126 10.51 8.89 -7.65
C ASN A 126 10.08 10.11 -6.82
N ASN A 127 10.73 10.39 -5.69
CA ASN A 127 10.24 11.36 -4.71
C ASN A 127 10.08 12.77 -5.29
N LYS A 128 11.09 13.22 -6.03
CA LYS A 128 11.05 14.53 -6.71
C LYS A 128 9.86 14.61 -7.68
N LEU A 129 9.67 13.58 -8.50
CA LEU A 129 8.60 13.53 -9.49
C LEU A 129 7.21 13.50 -8.84
N ILE A 130 7.04 12.72 -7.76
CA ILE A 130 5.80 12.66 -6.98
C ILE A 130 5.43 14.04 -6.43
N ALA A 131 6.41 14.76 -5.88
CA ALA A 131 6.20 16.11 -5.36
C ALA A 131 5.86 17.12 -6.48
N GLU A 132 6.61 17.10 -7.58
CA GLU A 132 6.40 17.98 -8.75
C GLU A 132 5.04 17.77 -9.43
N LEU A 133 4.55 16.53 -9.43
CA LEU A 133 3.20 16.19 -9.91
C LEU A 133 2.07 16.54 -8.93
N GLY A 134 2.40 17.14 -7.78
CA GLY A 134 1.44 17.76 -6.89
C GLY A 134 0.80 16.83 -5.86
N ALA A 135 1.44 15.72 -5.50
CA ALA A 135 0.90 14.74 -4.55
C ALA A 135 0.62 15.30 -3.14
N ILE A 136 1.34 16.35 -2.71
CA ILE A 136 1.30 16.87 -1.34
C ILE A 136 -0.13 17.30 -0.92
N LYS A 137 -0.84 18.06 -1.77
CA LYS A 137 -2.19 18.54 -1.42
C LYS A 137 -3.20 17.40 -1.27
N PRO A 138 -3.32 16.44 -2.22
CA PRO A 138 -4.14 15.25 -2.04
C PRO A 138 -3.78 14.42 -0.80
N LEU A 139 -2.49 14.19 -0.53
CA LEU A 139 -2.04 13.43 0.63
C LEU A 139 -2.44 14.11 1.96
N VAL A 140 -2.26 15.43 2.06
CA VAL A 140 -2.71 16.20 3.25
C VAL A 140 -4.23 16.14 3.42
N ARG A 141 -5.00 16.11 2.32
CA ARG A 141 -6.45 15.93 2.38
C ARG A 141 -6.79 14.53 2.89
N ALA A 142 -6.20 13.48 2.32
CA ALA A 142 -6.42 12.09 2.74
C ALA A 142 -6.05 11.87 4.22
N LEU A 143 -4.99 12.52 4.72
CA LEU A 143 -4.64 12.51 6.15
C LEU A 143 -5.76 13.04 7.07
N LYS A 144 -6.63 13.92 6.57
CA LYS A 144 -7.75 14.49 7.35
C LYS A 144 -9.02 13.66 7.22
N ILE A 145 -9.38 13.26 6.00
CA ILE A 145 -10.71 12.70 5.69
C ILE A 145 -10.72 11.23 5.30
N GLY A 146 -9.54 10.62 5.09
CA GLY A 146 -9.42 9.23 4.68
C GLY A 146 -9.77 8.24 5.80
N ASN A 147 -9.84 6.96 5.43
CA ASN A 147 -9.94 5.88 6.39
C ASN A 147 -8.63 5.71 7.18
N SER A 148 -8.61 4.81 8.17
CA SER A 148 -7.45 4.62 9.05
C SER A 148 -6.16 4.37 8.27
N THR A 149 -6.19 3.44 7.31
CA THR A 149 -5.05 3.06 6.47
C THR A 149 -4.57 4.23 5.61
N ALA A 150 -5.48 4.94 4.95
CA ALA A 150 -5.14 6.09 4.12
C ALA A 150 -4.52 7.22 4.96
N LYS A 151 -4.97 7.41 6.19
CA LYS A 151 -4.39 8.42 7.11
C LYS A 151 -2.96 8.06 7.50
N GLU A 152 -2.74 6.83 7.96
CA GLU A 152 -1.41 6.33 8.32
C GLU A 152 -0.45 6.40 7.13
N ASN A 153 -0.86 5.86 5.98
CA ASN A 153 -0.04 5.86 4.79
C ASN A 153 0.23 7.27 4.25
N SER A 154 -0.74 8.20 4.37
CA SER A 154 -0.53 9.60 4.00
C SER A 154 0.48 10.28 4.93
N ALA A 155 0.44 9.98 6.23
CA ALA A 155 1.43 10.49 7.17
C ALA A 155 2.83 9.99 6.81
N CYS A 156 2.97 8.69 6.56
CA CYS A 156 4.25 8.08 6.14
C CYS A 156 4.77 8.66 4.82
N ALA A 157 3.90 8.90 3.84
CA ALA A 157 4.30 9.45 2.54
C ALA A 157 4.70 10.94 2.59
N LEU A 158 4.40 11.64 3.68
CA LEU A 158 4.69 13.07 3.88
C LEU A 158 5.93 13.30 4.78
N LEU A 159 6.54 12.25 5.33
CA LEU A 159 7.76 12.29 6.15
C LEU A 159 9.01 12.11 5.28
#